data_AF-A0A7R9IN44-F1
#
_entry.id   AF-A0A7R9IN44-F1
#
_cell.length_a   1.000
_cell.length_b   1.000
_cell.length_c   1.000
_cell.angle_alpha   90.00
_cell.angle_beta   90.00
_cell.angle_gamma   90.00
#
_symmetry.space_group_name_H-M   'P 1'
#
loop_
_entity.id
_entity.type
_entity.pdbx_description
1 polymer ?
#
loop_
_entity_poly.entity_id
_entity_poly.type
_entity_poly.pdbx_seq_one_letter_code
_entity_poly.pdbx_strand_id
1 'polypeptide(L)'
;GQISRVFVVLQLKHQIIKMLVESPQNEAGLDYSEIQKYYSGSTLLITGGTGFLGKVLIEKLLRSCPGIAKIYLLVRQKKGVTVDKRFTEQFSGPIFCRLHQNM
;
A
#
# COMPACT_ATOMS: atom_id res chain seq x y z
N GLY A 1 26.37 -1.07 -17.12
CA GLY A 1 25.00 -1.33 -16.63
C GLY A 1 24.61 -0.22 -15.67
N GLN A 2 23.61 0.59 -16.02
CA GLN A 2 23.09 1.59 -15.10
C GLN A 2 21.97 0.99 -14.27
N ILE A 3 22.20 0.88 -12.96
CA ILE A 3 21.16 0.64 -11.97
C ILE A 3 20.40 1.96 -11.81
N SER A 4 19.46 2.24 -12.71
CA SER A 4 18.55 3.37 -12.57
C SER A 4 17.60 3.09 -11.41
N ARG A 5 18.01 3.47 -10.19
CA ARG A 5 17.22 3.33 -8.96
C ARG A 5 16.07 4.32 -9.00
N VAL A 6 14.87 3.84 -9.29
CA VAL A 6 13.64 4.61 -9.10
C VAL A 6 12.98 4.12 -7.82
N PHE A 7 12.92 4.98 -6.83
CA PHE A 7 12.15 4.77 -5.60
C PHE A 7 10.76 5.33 -5.85
N VAL A 8 9.75 4.47 -5.90
CA VAL A 8 8.37 4.95 -5.93
C VAL A 8 7.85 4.96 -4.50
N VAL A 9 7.51 6.15 -4.01
CA VAL A 9 6.94 6.35 -2.68
C VAL A 9 5.42 6.35 -2.83
N LEU A 10 4.75 5.32 -2.31
CA LEU A 10 3.30 5.40 -2.08
C LEU A 10 3.09 6.25 -0.82
N GLN A 11 2.80 7.53 -0.99
CA GLN A 11 2.18 8.35 0.05
C GLN A 11 0.67 8.25 -0.11
N LEU A 12 0.04 7.36 0.63
CA LEU A 12 -1.41 7.40 0.81
C LEU A 12 -1.74 8.56 1.74
N LYS A 13 -2.18 9.69 1.17
CA LYS A 13 -2.74 10.79 1.94
C LYS A 13 -4.15 10.42 2.40
N HIS A 14 -4.25 9.97 3.65
CA HIS A 14 -5.21 10.49 4.63
C HIS A 14 -6.70 10.63 4.23
N GLN A 15 -7.34 9.67 3.54
CA GLN A 15 -8.79 9.79 3.29
C GLN A 15 -9.70 8.66 3.78
N ILE A 16 -9.19 7.52 4.25
CA ILE A 16 -10.07 6.44 4.75
C ILE A 16 -10.37 6.56 6.27
N ILE A 17 -9.55 7.27 7.04
CA ILE A 17 -9.66 7.26 8.52
C ILE A 17 -10.68 8.27 9.08
N LYS A 18 -11.01 9.36 8.36
CA LYS A 18 -12.01 10.33 8.87
C LYS A 18 -13.46 9.83 8.86
N MET A 19 -13.81 8.88 8.00
CA MET A 19 -15.20 8.38 7.91
C MET A 19 -15.56 7.32 8.96
N LEU A 20 -14.57 6.73 9.65
CA LEU A 20 -14.83 5.68 10.65
C LEU A 20 -14.52 6.12 12.10
N VAL A 21 -14.01 7.34 12.31
CA VAL A 21 -13.47 7.77 13.62
C VAL A 21 -14.19 8.99 14.22
N GLU A 22 -15.19 9.58 13.54
CA GLU A 22 -16.00 10.68 14.11
C GLU A 22 -17.43 10.23 14.43
N SER A 23 -17.60 9.45 15.50
CA SER A 23 -18.87 9.28 16.22
C SER A 23 -18.56 9.07 17.71
N PRO A 24 -18.95 9.99 18.64
CA PRO A 24 -18.31 10.05 19.96
C PRO A 24 -18.77 9.02 21.00
N GLN A 25 -19.60 8.02 20.67
CA GLN A 25 -20.20 7.13 21.68
C GLN A 25 -20.36 5.69 21.19
N ASN A 26 -19.25 4.93 21.16
CA ASN A 26 -19.18 3.51 21.53
C ASN A 26 -17.73 3.02 21.38
N GLU A 27 -16.99 2.98 22.49
CA GLU A 27 -15.69 2.30 22.57
C GLU A 27 -15.88 0.78 22.61
N ALA A 28 -16.41 0.20 21.52
CA ALA A 28 -16.10 -1.19 21.23
C ALA A 28 -14.66 -1.20 20.73
N GLY A 29 -13.70 -1.33 21.66
CA GLY A 29 -12.27 -1.33 21.36
C GLY A 29 -11.98 -2.27 20.20
N LEU A 30 -11.60 -1.71 19.05
CA LEU A 30 -11.18 -2.49 17.90
C LEU A 30 -9.89 -3.20 18.33
N ASP A 31 -10.01 -4.44 18.80
CA ASP A 31 -8.86 -5.27 19.11
C ASP A 31 -8.21 -5.66 17.79
N TYR A 32 -7.27 -4.82 17.36
CA TYR A 32 -6.40 -5.12 16.24
C TYR A 32 -5.67 -6.43 16.51
N SER A 33 -5.58 -7.29 15.50
CA SER A 33 -4.73 -8.47 15.58
C SER A 33 -3.27 -8.07 15.88
N GLU A 34 -2.51 -8.99 16.46
CA GLU A 34 -1.08 -8.78 16.74
C GLU A 34 -0.29 -8.34 15.50
N ILE A 35 -0.67 -8.82 14.32
CA ILE A 35 -0.06 -8.40 13.04
C ILE A 35 -0.37 -6.93 12.73
N GLN A 36 -1.61 -6.49 12.95
CA GLN A 36 -2.01 -5.10 12.71
C GLN A 36 -1.33 -4.14 13.69
N LYS A 37 -1.22 -4.55 14.96
CA LYS A 37 -0.47 -3.79 15.99
C LYS A 37 1.01 -3.69 15.61
N TYR A 38 1.63 -4.80 15.19
CA TYR A 38 3.03 -4.84 14.77
C TYR A 38 3.34 -3.88 13.62
N TYR A 39 2.47 -3.82 12.60
CA TYR A 39 2.66 -2.95 11.44
C TYR A 39 2.19 -1.50 11.65
N SER A 40 1.58 -1.17 12.80
CA SER A 40 1.12 0.19 13.09
C SER A 40 2.30 1.16 13.19
N GLY A 41 2.19 2.32 12.54
CA GLY A 41 3.27 3.32 12.43
C GLY A 41 4.48 2.88 11.60
N SER A 42 4.50 1.64 11.09
CA SER A 42 5.67 1.09 10.41
C SER A 42 5.88 1.69 9.03
N THR A 43 7.15 1.72 8.62
CA THR A 43 7.57 2.08 7.26
C THR A 43 8.21 0.86 6.60
N LEU A 44 7.63 0.38 5.51
CA LEU A 44 8.01 -0.89 4.88
C LEU A 44 8.76 -0.66 3.57
N LEU A 45 9.86 -1.38 3.36
CA LEU A 45 10.51 -1.51 2.05
C LEU A 45 10.18 -2.89 1.47
N ILE A 46 9.48 -2.91 0.33
CA ILE A 46 9.11 -4.14 -0.36
C ILE A 46 9.96 -4.29 -1.61
N THR A 47 10.74 -5.37 -1.66
CA THR A 47 11.45 -5.83 -2.86
C THR A 47 10.58 -6.85 -3.61
N GLY A 48 10.76 -6.96 -4.93
CA GLY A 48 9.96 -7.88 -5.73
C GLY A 48 8.46 -7.55 -5.80
N GLY A 49 8.02 -6.38 -5.32
CA GLY A 49 6.61 -6.00 -5.29
C GLY A 49 5.95 -5.87 -6.68
N THR A 50 6.74 -5.83 -7.76
CA THR A 50 6.23 -5.91 -9.14
C THR A 50 5.80 -7.32 -9.58
N GLY A 51 6.25 -8.37 -8.88
CA GLY A 51 5.85 -9.74 -9.14
C GLY A 51 4.43 -10.05 -8.64
N PHE A 52 3.89 -11.20 -9.02
CA PHE A 52 2.54 -11.63 -8.65
C PHE A 52 2.33 -11.62 -7.12
N LEU A 53 3.16 -12.35 -6.38
CA LEU A 53 3.05 -12.42 -4.92
C LEU A 53 3.29 -11.06 -4.24
N GLY A 54 4.19 -10.26 -4.79
CA GLY A 54 4.45 -8.91 -4.32
C GLY A 54 3.22 -8.01 -4.37
N LYS A 55 2.45 -8.08 -5.47
CA LYS A 55 1.17 -7.36 -5.61
C LYS A 55 0.14 -7.83 -4.59
N VAL A 56 0.01 -9.14 -4.39
CA VAL A 56 -0.91 -9.74 -3.40
C VAL A 56 -0.56 -9.27 -1.99
N LEU A 57 0.73 -9.28 -1.63
CA LEU A 57 1.20 -8.81 -0.33
C LEU A 57 0.86 -7.34 -0.11
N ILE A 58 1.11 -6.49 -1.11
CA ILE A 58 0.81 -5.06 -1.03
C ILE A 58 -0.70 -4.83 -0.85
N GLU A 59 -1.56 -5.47 -1.65
CA GLU A 59 -3.02 -5.40 -1.48
C GLU A 59 -3.43 -5.79 -0.05
N LYS A 60 -2.92 -6.93 0.43
CA LYS A 60 -3.28 -7.48 1.72
C LYS A 60 -2.87 -6.56 2.87
N LEU A 61 -1.67 -6.00 2.80
CA LEU A 61 -1.15 -5.04 3.79
C LEU A 61 -1.99 -3.75 3.78
N LEU A 62 -2.26 -3.19 2.59
CA LEU A 62 -3.06 -1.97 2.46
C LEU A 62 -4.50 -2.17 2.97
N ARG A 63 -5.10 -3.33 2.74
CA ARG A 63 -6.45 -3.63 3.20
C ARG A 63 -6.53 -4.02 4.67
N SER A 64 -5.55 -4.75 5.18
CA SER A 64 -5.64 -5.39 6.51
C SER A 64 -4.89 -4.62 7.58
N CYS A 65 -3.87 -3.83 7.24
CA CYS A 65 -3.02 -3.12 8.19
C CYS A 65 -3.12 -1.60 7.97
N PRO A 66 -4.26 -0.98 8.34
CA PRO A 66 -4.51 0.45 8.07
C PRO A 66 -3.54 1.39 8.81
N GLY A 67 -2.86 0.90 9.85
CA GLY A 67 -1.88 1.66 10.62
C GLY A 67 -0.50 1.81 9.96
N ILE A 68 -0.23 1.18 8.80
CA ILE A 68 1.06 1.33 8.12
C ILE A 68 1.23 2.78 7.66
N ALA A 69 2.34 3.41 8.05
CA ALA A 69 2.60 4.81 7.72
C ALA A 69 3.02 4.98 6.26
N LYS A 70 3.95 4.14 5.77
CA LYS A 70 4.52 4.24 4.42
C LYS A 70 4.94 2.88 3.87
N ILE A 71 4.76 2.69 2.55
CA ILE A 71 5.32 1.56 1.81
C ILE A 71 6.18 2.11 0.66
N TYR A 72 7.45 1.71 0.65
CA TYR A 72 8.40 1.94 -0.43
C TYR A 72 8.49 0.72 -1.32
N LEU A 73 8.37 0.92 -2.63
CA LEU A 73 8.50 -0.13 -3.62
C LEU A 73 9.73 0.10 -4.51
N LEU A 74 10.59 -0.91 -4.60
CA LEU A 74 11.70 -0.91 -5.54
C LEU A 74 11.21 -1.34 -6.93
N VAL A 75 11.16 -0.41 -7.87
CA VAL A 75 10.77 -0.68 -9.26
C VAL A 75 11.98 -0.51 -10.17
N ARG A 76 12.38 -1.59 -10.87
CA ARG A 76 13.42 -1.52 -11.91
C ARG A 76 12.85 -0.81 -13.13
N GLN A 77 13.55 0.16 -13.72
CA GLN A 77 13.14 0.76 -15.00
C GLN A 77 13.03 -0.30 -16.13
N LYS A 78 12.06 -0.12 -17.03
CA LYS A 78 11.96 -0.85 -18.30
C LYS A 78 12.11 0.17 -19.42
N LYS A 79 12.93 -0.13 -20.44
CA LYS A 79 13.14 0.77 -21.57
C LYS A 79 11.80 1.10 -22.23
N GLY A 80 11.56 2.38 -22.50
CA GLY A 80 10.37 2.87 -23.22
C GLY A 80 9.08 3.01 -22.39
N VAL A 81 9.13 2.89 -21.06
CA VAL A 81 7.97 3.10 -20.19
C VAL A 81 8.34 4.09 -19.09
N THR A 82 7.54 5.15 -18.93
CA THR A 82 7.71 6.11 -17.84
C THR A 82 7.42 5.46 -16.49
N VAL A 83 8.01 6.01 -15.43
CA VAL A 83 7.80 5.51 -14.06
C VAL A 83 6.33 5.57 -13.68
N ASP A 84 5.66 6.67 -14.00
CA ASP A 84 4.25 6.89 -13.69
C ASP A 84 3.34 5.89 -14.41
N LYS A 85 3.57 5.67 -15.71
CA LYS A 85 2.81 4.69 -16.47
C LYS A 85 2.98 3.28 -15.90
N ARG A 86 4.22 2.92 -15.56
CA ARG A 86 4.49 1.62 -14.93
C ARG A 86 3.85 1.50 -13.55
N PHE A 87 3.82 2.58 -12.77
CA PHE A 87 3.15 2.61 -11.48
C PHE A 87 1.64 2.42 -11.63
N THR A 88 0.99 3.13 -12.55
CA THR A 88 -0.45 2.99 -12.79
C THR A 88 -0.80 1.58 -13.26
N GLU A 89 -0.06 1.03 -14.22
CA GLU A 89 -0.24 -0.36 -14.71
C GLU A 89 0.02 -1.40 -13.61
N GLN A 90 0.89 -1.09 -12.64
CA GLN A 90 1.23 -1.99 -11.55
C GLN A 90 0.03 -2.25 -10.64
N PHE A 91 -0.85 -1.26 -10.45
CA PHE A 91 -2.01 -1.30 -9.56
C PHE A 91 -3.37 -1.35 -10.28
N SER A 92 -3.42 -1.33 -11.62
CA SER A 92 -4.67 -1.37 -12.38
C SER A 92 -5.31 -2.77 -12.52
N GLY A 93 -4.67 -3.81 -11.98
CA GLY A 93 -5.16 -5.19 -12.10
C GLY A 93 -6.35 -5.51 -11.19
N PRO A 94 -7.11 -6.58 -11.50
CA PRO A 94 -8.34 -6.93 -10.77
C PRO A 94 -8.11 -7.21 -9.28
N ILE A 95 -6.88 -7.59 -8.90
CA ILE A 95 -6.49 -7.80 -7.51
C ILE A 95 -6.69 -6.55 -6.64
N PHE A 96 -6.56 -5.35 -7.23
CA PHE A 96 -6.72 -4.09 -6.51
C PHE A 96 -8.15 -3.52 -6.57
N CYS A 97 -9.10 -4.17 -7.25
CA CYS A 97 -10.49 -3.67 -7.35
C CYS A 97 -11.10 -3.40 -5.98
N ARG A 98 -10.88 -4.30 -5.01
CA ARG A 98 -11.39 -4.14 -3.64
C ARG A 98 -10.75 -2.93 -2.93
N LEU A 99 -9.50 -2.62 -3.23
CA LEU A 99 -8.84 -1.45 -2.68
C LEU A 99 -9.40 -0.16 -3.30
N HIS A 100 -9.67 -0.16 -4.61
CA HIS A 100 -10.23 0.98 -5.33
C HIS A 100 -11.69 1.29 -4.97
N GLN A 101 -12.49 0.29 -4.58
CA GLN A 101 -13.89 0.52 -4.16
C GLN A 101 -14.00 1.24 -2.80
N ASN A 102 -12.92 1.25 -2.02
CA ASN A 102 -12.87 1.81 -0.68
C ASN A 102 -11.96 3.05 -0.58
N MET A 103 -11.40 3.51 -1.72
CA MET A 103 -10.68 4.79 -1.86
C MET A 103 -11.57 5.81 -2.55
#